data_AF-A0AAP8PSV4-F1
#
_entry.id   AF-A0AAP8PSV4-F1
#
_cell.length_a   1.000
_cell.length_b   1.000
_cell.length_c   1.000
_cell.angle_alpha   90.00
_cell.angle_beta   90.00
_cell.angle_gamma   90.00
#
_symmetry.space_group_name_H-M   'P 1'
#
loop_
_entity.id
_entity.type
_entity.pdbx_description
1 polymer ?
#
loop_
_entity_poly.entity_id
_entity_poly.type
_entity_poly.pdbx_seq_one_letter_code
_entity_poly.pdbx_strand_id
1 'polypeptide(L)'
;MKRLVLVGVALCCACFAQARVDLEYHAAPPKDNKVPEEYQKKRSALRHKVWNVDSLTQANEQAIAREQQREAAEAAKRQQRHLEQQQKKQRCLRIHSKDPHREARCYMYNF
;
A
#
# COMPACT_ATOMS: atom_id res chain seq x y z
N MET A 1 -35.84 -56.91 -62.46
CA MET A 1 -35.17 -56.61 -61.17
C MET A 1 -34.96 -55.11 -60.96
N LYS A 2 -36.04 -54.29 -60.92
CA LYS A 2 -35.94 -52.82 -60.74
C LYS A 2 -36.84 -52.25 -59.64
N ARG A 3 -37.73 -53.07 -59.05
CA ARG A 3 -38.72 -52.63 -58.04
C ARG A 3 -38.28 -52.85 -56.59
N LEU A 4 -37.34 -53.77 -56.34
CA LEU A 4 -36.90 -54.10 -54.98
C LEU A 4 -35.89 -53.08 -54.42
N VAL A 5 -35.11 -52.42 -55.29
CA VAL A 5 -34.10 -51.43 -54.88
C VAL A 5 -34.74 -50.16 -54.32
N LEU A 6 -35.89 -49.74 -54.87
CA LEU A 6 -36.60 -48.53 -54.44
C LEU A 6 -37.24 -48.67 -53.05
N VAL A 7 -37.73 -49.87 -52.70
CA VAL A 7 -38.32 -50.13 -51.38
C VAL A 7 -37.25 -50.14 -50.29
N GLY A 8 -36.06 -50.69 -50.57
CA GLY A 8 -34.94 -50.70 -49.62
C GLY A 8 -34.41 -49.30 -49.28
N VAL A 9 -34.35 -48.40 -50.27
CA VAL A 9 -33.90 -47.01 -50.06
C VAL A 9 -34.95 -46.19 -49.29
N ALA A 10 -36.24 -46.40 -49.57
CA ALA A 10 -37.32 -45.72 -48.84
C ALA A 10 -37.42 -46.17 -47.37
N LEU A 11 -37.19 -47.46 -47.09
CA LEU A 11 -37.21 -47.98 -45.72
C LEU A 11 -36.03 -47.46 -44.88
N CYS A 12 -34.85 -47.29 -45.51
CA CYS A 12 -33.65 -46.80 -44.84
C CYS A 12 -33.76 -45.29 -44.48
N CYS A 13 -34.44 -44.50 -45.31
CA CYS A 13 -34.63 -43.06 -45.05
C CYS A 13 -35.66 -42.76 -43.94
N ALA A 14 -36.62 -43.65 -43.69
CA ALA A 14 -37.66 -43.45 -42.67
C ALA A 14 -37.17 -43.68 -41.23
N CYS A 15 -36.13 -44.51 -41.04
CA CYS A 15 -35.61 -44.86 -39.71
C CYS A 15 -34.82 -43.72 -39.03
N PHE A 16 -34.31 -42.74 -39.79
CA PHE A 16 -33.52 -41.63 -39.23
C PHE A 16 -34.37 -40.44 -38.79
N ALA A 17 -35.66 -40.40 -39.13
CA ALA A 17 -36.52 -39.25 -38.83
C ALA A 17 -37.07 -39.21 -37.39
N GLN A 18 -36.90 -40.28 -36.60
CA GLN A 18 -37.55 -40.43 -35.29
C GLN A 18 -36.60 -40.37 -34.08
N ALA A 19 -35.30 -40.22 -34.28
CA ALA A 19 -34.35 -40.09 -33.17
C ALA A 19 -34.01 -38.62 -32.92
N ARG A 20 -35.01 -37.81 -32.54
CA ARG A 20 -34.73 -36.55 -31.84
C ARG A 20 -34.38 -36.91 -30.40
N VAL A 21 -33.10 -37.24 -30.20
CA VAL A 21 -32.52 -37.34 -28.87
C VAL A 21 -32.48 -35.92 -28.34
N ASP A 22 -33.36 -35.63 -27.39
CA ASP A 22 -33.34 -34.38 -26.65
C ASP A 22 -32.07 -34.37 -25.78
N LEU A 23 -31.01 -33.76 -26.32
CA LEU A 23 -29.70 -33.62 -25.67
C LEU A 23 -29.67 -32.44 -24.69
N GLU A 24 -30.79 -31.75 -24.49
CA GLU A 24 -30.92 -30.64 -23.54
C GLU A 24 -31.17 -31.17 -22.13
N TYR A 25 -30.28 -32.05 -21.63
CA TYR A 25 -30.22 -32.31 -20.19
C TYR A 25 -29.62 -31.07 -19.50
N HIS A 26 -30.46 -30.07 -19.25
CA HIS A 26 -30.18 -29.00 -18.32
C HIS A 26 -30.40 -29.54 -16.91
N ALA A 27 -29.37 -30.17 -16.34
CA ALA A 27 -29.35 -30.47 -14.91
C ALA A 27 -29.66 -29.16 -14.15
N ALA A 28 -30.75 -29.14 -13.40
CA ALA A 28 -31.05 -28.02 -12.53
C ALA A 28 -29.84 -27.80 -11.61
N PRO A 29 -29.35 -26.54 -11.47
CA PRO A 29 -28.22 -26.28 -10.58
C PRO A 29 -28.57 -26.81 -9.19
N PRO A 30 -27.66 -27.56 -8.53
CA PRO A 30 -27.95 -28.16 -7.25
C PRO A 30 -28.40 -27.09 -6.28
N LYS A 31 -29.56 -27.31 -5.65
CA LYS A 31 -30.21 -26.36 -4.72
C LYS A 31 -29.33 -25.95 -3.53
N ASP A 32 -28.26 -26.69 -3.27
CA ASP A 32 -27.44 -26.55 -2.07
C ASP A 32 -26.00 -26.14 -2.40
N ASN A 33 -25.84 -25.19 -3.32
CA ASN A 33 -24.54 -24.57 -3.65
C ASN A 33 -24.10 -23.57 -2.55
N LYS A 34 -24.28 -23.93 -1.28
CA LYS A 34 -23.91 -23.08 -0.14
C LYS A 34 -22.40 -23.14 0.03
N VAL A 35 -21.75 -22.00 -0.17
CA VAL A 35 -20.32 -21.85 0.13
C VAL A 35 -20.11 -22.17 1.61
N PRO A 36 -19.27 -23.17 1.95
CA PRO A 36 -19.05 -23.55 3.34
C PRO A 36 -18.57 -22.37 4.19
N GLU A 37 -19.07 -22.23 5.41
CA GLU A 37 -18.67 -21.15 6.32
C GLU A 37 -17.16 -21.14 6.58
N GLU A 38 -16.53 -22.32 6.64
CA GLU A 38 -15.07 -22.43 6.76
C GLU A 38 -14.32 -21.80 5.58
N TYR A 39 -14.85 -21.96 4.36
CA TYR A 39 -14.25 -21.36 3.18
C TYR A 39 -14.40 -19.83 3.25
N GLN A 40 -15.54 -19.31 3.69
CA GLN A 40 -15.74 -17.88 3.86
C GLN A 40 -14.80 -17.30 4.93
N LYS A 41 -14.62 -17.98 6.07
CA LYS A 41 -13.69 -17.57 7.14
C LYS A 41 -12.23 -17.58 6.68
N LYS A 42 -11.81 -18.62 5.96
CA LYS A 42 -10.46 -18.69 5.36
C LYS A 42 -10.25 -17.57 4.34
N ARG A 43 -11.25 -17.31 3.48
CA ARG A 43 -11.19 -16.25 2.48
C ARG A 43 -11.23 -14.85 3.08
N SER A 44 -11.94 -14.63 4.19
CA SER A 44 -11.95 -13.34 4.91
C SER A 44 -10.62 -13.09 5.62
N ALA A 45 -10.00 -14.12 6.20
CA ALA A 45 -8.69 -14.01 6.83
C ALA A 45 -7.56 -13.72 5.81
N LEU A 46 -7.74 -14.16 4.56
CA LEU A 46 -6.84 -13.87 3.44
C LEU A 46 -7.08 -12.50 2.79
N ARG A 47 -8.14 -11.76 3.16
CA ARG A 47 -8.31 -10.40 2.66
C ARG A 47 -7.19 -9.54 3.20
N HIS A 48 -6.35 -9.05 2.30
CA HIS A 48 -5.31 -8.09 2.60
C HIS A 48 -5.97 -6.88 3.30
N LYS A 49 -5.32 -6.33 4.34
CA LYS A 49 -5.70 -5.02 4.88
C LYS A 49 -5.58 -4.03 3.72
N VAL A 50 -6.71 -3.67 3.12
CA VAL A 50 -6.76 -2.64 2.09
C VAL A 50 -6.30 -1.37 2.78
N TRP A 51 -5.12 -0.89 2.44
CA TRP A 51 -4.64 0.38 2.92
C TRP A 51 -5.61 1.44 2.43
N ASN A 52 -6.34 2.04 3.37
CA ASN A 52 -7.20 3.16 3.07
C ASN A 52 -6.29 4.35 2.75
N VAL A 53 -6.30 4.79 1.49
CA VAL A 53 -5.47 5.88 0.98
C VAL A 53 -5.65 7.13 1.83
N ASP A 54 -6.88 7.46 2.25
CA ASP A 54 -7.16 8.64 3.06
C ASP A 54 -6.47 8.58 4.43
N SER A 55 -6.50 7.39 5.06
CA SER A 55 -5.82 7.17 6.34
C SER A 55 -4.30 7.25 6.22
N LEU A 56 -3.75 6.80 5.09
CA LEU A 56 -2.32 6.85 4.83
C LEU A 56 -1.87 8.29 4.58
N THR A 57 -2.63 9.05 3.79
CA THR A 57 -2.38 10.47 3.50
C THR A 57 -2.42 11.29 4.79
N GLN A 58 -3.45 11.10 5.62
CA GLN A 58 -3.56 11.78 6.90
C GLN A 58 -2.39 11.45 7.85
N ALA A 59 -1.96 10.18 7.92
CA ALA A 59 -0.82 9.78 8.72
C ALA A 59 0.49 10.42 8.22
N ASN A 60 0.67 10.52 6.90
CA ASN A 60 1.82 11.17 6.29
C ASN A 60 1.85 12.67 6.57
N GLU A 61 0.72 13.37 6.41
CA GLU A 61 0.64 14.80 6.72
C GLU A 61 0.99 15.09 8.19
N GLN A 62 0.49 14.25 9.11
CA GLN A 62 0.84 14.37 10.52
C GLN A 62 2.32 14.10 10.79
N ALA A 63 2.93 13.15 10.09
CA ALA A 63 4.36 12.86 10.22
C ALA A 63 5.20 14.06 9.74
N ILE A 64 4.87 14.62 8.58
CA ILE A 64 5.54 15.80 8.02
C ILE A 64 5.42 17.00 8.98
N ALA A 65 4.22 17.26 9.52
CA ALA A 65 4.02 18.37 10.45
C ALA A 65 4.89 18.22 11.72
N ARG A 66 5.05 16.99 12.23
CA ARG A 66 5.92 16.72 13.40
C ARG A 66 7.39 16.94 13.07
N GLU A 67 7.83 16.53 11.89
CA GLU A 67 9.22 16.76 11.45
C GLU A 67 9.52 18.25 11.30
N GLN A 68 8.62 19.01 10.68
CA GLN A 68 8.76 20.47 10.56
C GLN A 68 8.83 21.15 11.93
N GLN A 69 7.99 20.73 12.88
CA GLN A 69 8.05 21.26 14.25
C GLN A 69 9.38 20.94 14.94
N ARG A 70 9.91 19.72 14.76
CA ARG A 70 11.21 19.33 15.32
C ARG A 70 12.33 20.13 14.70
N GLU A 71 12.33 20.32 13.39
CA GLU A 71 13.34 21.09 12.68
C GLU A 71 13.33 22.56 13.12
N ALA A 72 12.14 23.17 13.24
CA ALA A 72 12.01 24.54 13.75
C ALA A 72 12.54 24.67 15.19
N ALA A 73 12.23 23.71 16.07
CA ALA A 73 12.72 23.70 17.44
C ALA A 73 14.25 23.50 17.51
N GLU A 74 14.81 22.63 16.67
CA GLU A 74 16.26 22.44 16.57
C GLU A 74 16.97 23.66 16.00
N ALA A 75 16.41 24.30 14.98
CA ALA A 75 16.93 25.53 14.41
C ALA A 75 16.96 26.64 15.47
N ALA A 76 15.88 26.81 16.23
CA ALA A 76 15.82 27.75 17.34
C ALA A 76 16.89 27.45 18.41
N LYS A 77 17.08 26.17 18.78
CA LYS A 77 18.15 25.76 19.72
C LYS A 77 19.54 26.03 19.17
N ARG A 78 19.79 25.80 17.87
CA ARG A 78 21.07 26.11 17.23
C ARG A 78 21.34 27.62 17.24
N GLN A 79 20.33 28.43 16.96
CA GLN A 79 20.44 29.88 16.99
C GLN A 79 20.71 30.40 18.41
N GLN A 80 19.99 29.90 19.42
CA GLN A 80 20.23 30.24 20.83
C GLN A 80 21.65 29.89 21.26
N ARG A 81 22.11 28.67 20.96
CA ARG A 81 23.49 28.27 21.25
C ARG A 81 24.47 29.23 20.61
N HIS A 82 24.35 29.51 19.32
CA HIS A 82 25.25 30.43 18.62
C HIS A 82 25.31 31.83 19.28
N LEU A 83 24.17 32.38 19.69
CA LEU A 83 24.12 33.65 20.43
C LEU A 83 24.84 33.56 21.77
N GLU A 84 24.65 32.48 22.54
CA GLU A 84 25.37 32.24 23.79
C GLU A 84 26.89 32.15 23.56
N GLN A 85 27.34 31.46 22.51
CA GLN A 85 28.77 31.37 22.18
C GLN A 85 29.34 32.76 21.89
N GLN A 86 28.62 33.58 21.11
CA GLN A 86 29.03 34.95 20.81
C GLN A 86 29.12 35.82 22.06
N GLN A 87 28.14 35.72 22.96
CA GLN A 87 28.16 36.46 24.22
C GLN A 87 29.32 36.04 25.13
N LYS A 88 29.57 34.74 25.26
CA LYS A 88 30.73 34.22 26.01
C LYS A 88 32.05 34.69 25.43
N LYS A 89 32.18 34.67 24.10
CA LYS A 89 33.35 35.17 23.40
C LYS A 89 33.57 36.67 23.70
N GLN A 90 32.54 37.51 23.55
CA GLN A 90 32.64 38.93 23.87
C GLN A 90 33.02 39.18 25.34
N ARG A 91 32.46 38.40 26.27
CA ARG A 91 32.82 38.48 27.70
C ARG A 91 34.29 38.12 27.91
N CYS A 92 34.77 37.05 27.29
CA CYS A 92 36.18 36.62 27.38
C CYS A 92 37.13 37.71 26.85
N LEU A 93 36.82 38.28 25.68
CA LEU A 93 37.61 39.36 25.09
C LEU A 93 37.65 40.61 25.98
N ARG A 94 36.54 40.97 26.61
CA ARG A 94 36.50 42.10 27.56
C ARG A 94 37.44 41.87 28.74
N ILE A 95 37.47 40.65 29.30
CA ILE A 95 38.31 40.30 30.46
C ILE A 95 39.81 40.29 30.08
N HIS A 96 40.16 39.78 28.89
CA HIS A 96 41.55 39.53 28.50
C HIS A 96 42.14 40.55 27.52
N SER A 97 41.43 41.65 27.24
CA SER A 97 41.83 42.72 26.30
C SER A 97 43.23 43.33 26.50
N LYS A 98 43.87 43.14 27.66
CA LYS A 98 45.21 43.68 27.96
C LYS A 98 46.33 42.65 27.83
N ASP A 99 46.00 41.37 27.62
CA ASP A 99 46.96 40.27 27.50
C ASP A 99 46.71 39.52 26.18
N PRO A 100 47.54 39.77 25.14
CA PRO A 100 47.36 39.19 23.81
C PRO A 100 47.37 37.65 23.81
N HIS A 101 48.15 37.03 24.70
CA HIS A 101 48.23 35.58 24.80
C HIS A 101 46.95 34.98 25.39
N ARG A 102 46.33 35.66 26.36
CA ARG A 102 45.04 35.24 26.92
C ARG A 102 43.86 35.60 26.02
N GLU A 103 43.94 36.71 25.30
CA GLU A 103 42.93 37.09 24.31
C GLU A 103 42.83 36.06 23.18
N ALA A 104 43.97 35.58 22.66
CA ALA A 104 44.00 34.54 21.63
C ALA A 104 43.23 33.26 22.04
N ARG A 105 43.25 32.90 23.34
CA ARG A 105 42.50 31.75 23.87
C ARG A 105 40.98 31.93 23.77
N CYS A 106 40.47 33.16 23.76
CA CYS A 106 39.05 33.46 23.59
C CYS A 106 38.52 33.10 22.18
N TYR A 107 39.41 32.94 21.19
CA TYR A 107 39.07 32.55 19.83
C TYR A 107 39.26 31.05 19.55
N MET A 108 40.06 30.36 20.37
CA MET A 108 40.42 28.95 20.16
C MET A 108 39.44 27.95 20.76
N TYR A 109 38.72 28.32 21.82
CA TYR A 109 37.69 27.46 22.40
C TYR A 109 36.34 27.73 21.74
N ASN A 110 35.70 26.68 21.24
CA ASN A 110 34.27 26.70 20.90
C ASN A 110 33.48 26.82 22.21
N PHE A 111 33.26 28.04 22.69
CA PHE A 111 32.51 28.36 23.92
C PHE A 111 31.01 28.07 23.82
#